data_AF-A0A4Q6AD95-F1
#
_entry.id   AF-A0A4Q6AD95-F1
#
_cell.length_a   1.000
_cell.length_b   1.000
_cell.length_c   1.000
_cell.angle_alpha   90.00
_cell.angle_beta   90.00
_cell.angle_gamma   90.00
#
_symmetry.space_group_name_H-M   'P 1'
#
loop_
_entity.id
_entity.type
_entity.pdbx_description
1 polymer ?
#
loop_
_entity_poly.entity_id
_entity_poly.type
_entity_poly.pdbx_seq_one_letter_code
_entity_poly.pdbx_strand_id
1 'polypeptide(L)' 'QKLKTVQGKELAVTMKDGKVMIDGATVATPDVVSSNGVIHVIDAVVMPKS' A
#
# COMPACT_ATOMS: atom_id res chain seq x y z
N GLN A 1 6.03 1.10 9.09
CA GLN A 1 4.78 0.49 9.61
C GLN A 1 4.53 -0.81 8.86
N LYS A 2 3.81 -1.77 9.45
CA LYS A 2 3.47 -3.05 8.78
C LYS A 2 1.95 -3.18 8.66
N LEU A 3 1.48 -3.67 7.52
CA LEU A 3 0.06 -3.94 7.25
C LEU A 3 -0.14 -5.44 7.00
N LYS A 4 -1.20 -6.01 7.55
CA LYS A 4 -1.56 -7.41 7.33
C LYS A 4 -2.53 -7.52 6.16
N THR A 5 -2.18 -8.31 5.15
CA THR A 5 -3.07 -8.67 4.03
C THR A 5 -4.13 -9.68 4.49
N VAL A 6 -5.21 -9.82 3.73
CA VAL A 6 -6.25 -10.82 4.01
C VAL A 6 -5.70 -12.25 3.96
N GLN A 7 -4.69 -12.52 3.12
CA GLN A 7 -4.00 -13.82 3.07
C GLN A 7 -2.97 -14.01 4.21
N GLY A 8 -2.88 -13.06 5.15
CA GLY A 8 -2.04 -13.16 6.35
C GLY A 8 -0.59 -12.72 6.17
N LYS A 9 -0.14 -12.38 4.96
CA LYS A 9 1.21 -11.84 4.69
C LYS A 9 1.31 -10.38 5.12
N GLU A 10 2.53 -9.94 5.46
CA GLU A 10 2.80 -8.54 5.84
C GLU A 10 3.30 -7.72 4.65
N LEU A 11 2.81 -6.48 4.55
CA LEU A 11 3.33 -5.43 3.66
C LEU A 11 4.11 -4.39 4.48
N ALA A 12 5.24 -3.92 3.95
CA ALA A 12 5.99 -2.83 4.56
C ALA A 12 5.51 -1.48 4.03
N VAL A 13 5.22 -0.55 4.95
CA VAL A 13 4.92 0.84 4.65
C VAL A 13 6.14 1.68 5.01
N THR A 14 6.66 2.42 4.04
CA THR A 14 7.78 3.34 4.19
C THR A 14 7.42 4.71 3.64
N MET A 15 8.19 5.72 4.04
CA MET A 15 8.15 7.04 3.41
C MET A 15 9.52 7.36 2.83
N LYS A 16 9.56 7.83 1.58
CA LYS A 16 10.76 8.25 0.90
C LYS A 16 10.46 9.50 0.07
N ASP A 17 11.29 10.53 0.20
CA ASP A 17 11.16 11.79 -0.55
C ASP A 17 9.75 12.41 -0.44
N GLY A 18 9.14 12.34 0.74
CA GLY A 18 7.78 12.84 1.01
C GLY A 18 6.65 11.97 0.43
N LYS A 19 6.96 10.83 -0.17
CA LYS A 19 5.97 9.90 -0.74
C LYS A 19 5.83 8.64 0.11
N VAL A 20 4.60 8.17 0.26
CA VAL A 20 4.30 6.89 0.91
C VAL A 20 4.54 5.77 -0.10
N MET A 21 5.16 4.69 0.37
CA MET A 21 5.43 3.51 -0.43
C MET A 21 4.97 2.24 0.30
N ILE A 22 4.43 1.28 -0.46
CA ILE A 22 3.96 -0.03 -0.01
C ILE A 22 4.77 -1.10 -0.74
N ASP A 23 5.68 -1.77 -0.02
CA ASP A 23 6.60 -2.78 -0.57
C ASP A 23 7.32 -2.33 -1.87
N GLY A 24 7.62 -1.03 -1.96
CA GLY A 24 8.32 -0.43 -3.09
C GLY A 24 7.42 0.20 -4.16
N ALA A 25 6.11 -0.02 -4.13
CA ALA A 25 5.14 0.70 -4.96
C ALA A 25 4.80 2.06 -4.32
N THR A 26 4.77 3.14 -5.09
CA THR A 26 4.45 4.48 -4.60
C THR A 26 2.94 4.70 -4.56
N VAL A 27 2.43 5.30 -3.49
CA VAL A 27 1.04 5.76 -3.44
C VAL A 27 0.90 7.00 -4.31
N ALA A 28 0.21 6.86 -5.44
CA ALA A 28 -0.05 7.93 -6.39
C ALA A 28 -1.27 8.78 -6.01
N THR A 29 -2.30 8.16 -5.42
CA THR A 29 -3.48 8.86 -4.92
C THR A 29 -3.93 8.24 -3.60
N PRO A 30 -3.76 8.95 -2.48
CA PRO A 30 -4.25 8.47 -1.19
C PRO A 30 -5.74 8.76 -0.99
N ASP A 31 -6.36 8.02 -0.07
CA ASP A 31 -7.63 8.37 0.58
C ASP A 31 -8.86 8.49 -0.33
N VAL A 32 -8.98 7.61 -1.33
CA VAL A 32 -10.20 7.52 -2.14
C VAL A 32 -11.28 6.81 -1.32
N VAL A 33 -12.24 7.57 -0.81
CA VAL A 33 -13.34 7.07 0.02
C VAL A 33 -14.30 6.21 -0.82
N SER A 34 -14.59 5.00 -0.34
CA SER A 34 -15.62 4.12 -0.88
C SER A 34 -16.68 3.83 0.19
N SER A 35 -17.79 3.21 -0.19
CA SER A 35 -18.88 2.86 0.74
C SER A 35 -18.47 1.86 1.83
N ASN A 36 -17.36 1.14 1.64
CA ASN A 36 -16.91 0.05 2.47
C ASN A 36 -15.45 0.17 2.93
N GLY A 37 -14.82 1.33 2.72
CA GLY A 37 -13.42 1.52 3.10
C GLY A 37 -12.76 2.67 2.37
N VAL A 38 -11.44 2.55 2.23
CA VAL A 38 -10.58 3.54 1.59
C VAL A 38 -9.66 2.82 0.61
N ILE A 39 -9.54 3.38 -0.59
CA ILE A 39 -8.65 2.90 -1.65
C ILE A 39 -7.45 3.84 -1.74
N HIS A 40 -6.26 3.26 -1.81
CA HIS A 40 -5.03 3.98 -2.16
C HIS A 40 -4.55 3.47 -3.52
N VAL A 41 -4.41 4.37 -4.50
CA VAL A 41 -3.92 4.05 -5.84
C VAL A 41 -2.40 3.98 -5.81
N ILE A 42 -1.82 2.91 -6.37
CA ILE A 42 -0.37 2.70 -6.45
C ILE A 42 0.10 2.57 -7.90
N ASP A 43 1.37 2.86 -8.15
CA ASP A 43 1.99 2.91 -9.48
C ASP A 43 2.58 1.57 -9.96
N ALA A 44 2.65 0.56 -9.10
CA ALA A 44 3.21 -0.75 -9.41
C ALA A 44 2.44 -1.89 -8.73
N VAL A 45 2.51 -3.08 -9.33
CA VAL A 45 1.92 -4.29 -8.73
C VAL A 45 2.76 -4.74 -7.54
N VAL A 46 2.12 -4.91 -6.38
CA VAL A 46 2.74 -5.52 -5.21
C VAL A 46 2.74 -7.04 -5.37
N MET A 47 3.92 -7.63 -5.43
CA MET A 47 4.09 -9.07 -5.54
C MET A 47 4.18 -9.72 -4.14
N PRO A 48 3.50 -10.85 -3.89
CA PRO A 48 3.62 -11.57 -2.63
C PRO A 48 5.06 -12.03 -2.38
N LYS A 49 5.60 -11.81 -1.19
CA LYS A 49 6.86 -12.44 -0.76
C LYS A 49 6.61 -13.93 -0.56
N SER A 50 7.49 -14.79 -1.09
CA SER A 50 7.40 -16.26 -1.01
C SER A 50 7.39 -16.73 0.44
#